data_AF-Q93VJ7-F1
#
_entry.id   AF-Q93VJ7-F1
#
_cell.length_a   1.000
_cell.length_b   1.000
_cell.length_c   1.000
_cell.angle_alpha   90.00
_cell.angle_beta   90.00
_cell.angle_gamma   90.00
#
_symmetry.space_group_name_H-M   'P 1'
#
loop_
_entity.id
_entity.type
_entity.pdbx_description
1 polymer ?
#
loop_
_entity_poly.entity_id
_entity_poly.type
_entity_poly.pdbx_seq_one_letter_code
_entity_poly.pdbx_strand_id
1 'polypeptide(L)'
;MLDDIGIDLPKAPNNFGEIVGKLILAGGVDFKLVREIIGKMEDDRFQKMVVDAAVRIVESSEQGKSLLASQAADIEACRNL
;
A
#
# COMPACT_ATOMS: atom_id res chain seq x y z
N MET A 1 9.90 12.00 -3.54
CA MET A 1 9.79 12.46 -2.13
C MET A 1 9.76 11.30 -1.14
N LEU A 2 8.85 10.30 -1.26
CA LEU A 2 8.97 9.12 -0.40
C LEU A 2 10.27 8.35 -0.69
N ASP A 3 10.74 8.39 -1.94
CA ASP A 3 12.04 7.83 -2.32
C ASP A 3 13.20 8.47 -1.56
N ASP A 4 13.25 9.81 -1.52
CA ASP A 4 14.27 10.55 -0.77
C ASP A 4 14.18 10.29 0.74
N ILE A 5 12.96 10.35 1.29
CA ILE A 5 12.72 10.08 2.72
C ILE A 5 13.07 8.63 3.07
N GLY A 6 12.84 7.68 2.17
CA GLY A 6 13.16 6.27 2.38
C GLY A 6 14.67 6.00 2.46
N ILE A 7 15.49 6.86 1.84
CA ILE A 7 16.96 6.79 1.96
C ILE A 7 17.40 7.21 3.36
N ASP A 8 16.90 8.35 3.84
CA ASP A 8 17.29 8.89 5.16
C ASP A 8 16.62 8.12 6.31
N LEU A 9 15.38 7.68 6.09
CA LEU A 9 14.53 6.98 7.05
C LEU A 9 14.02 5.67 6.43
N PRO A 10 14.79 4.57 6.51
CA PRO A 10 14.46 3.29 5.87
C PRO A 10 13.09 2.69 6.26
N LYS A 11 12.50 3.13 7.38
CA LYS A 11 11.17 2.69 7.82
C LYS A 11 10.02 3.49 7.22
N ALA A 12 10.29 4.63 6.59
CA ALA A 12 9.25 5.51 6.07
C ALA A 12 8.31 4.83 5.06
N PRO A 13 8.79 4.04 4.08
CA PRO A 13 7.90 3.35 3.14
C PRO A 13 6.97 2.35 3.85
N ASN A 14 7.48 1.59 4.82
CA ASN A 14 6.67 0.64 5.57
C ASN A 14 5.61 1.34 6.43
N ASN A 15 6.00 2.38 7.18
CA ASN A 15 5.08 3.17 8.00
C ASN A 15 4.01 3.87 7.15
N PHE A 16 4.38 4.37 5.97
CA PHE A 16 3.44 4.96 5.03
C PHE A 16 2.43 3.92 4.55
N GLY A 17 2.89 2.72 4.19
CA GLY A 17 2.00 1.60 3.83
C GLY A 17 1.05 1.21 4.98
N GLU A 18 1.50 1.24 6.24
CA GLU A 18 0.60 0.98 7.37
C GLU A 18 -0.51 2.03 7.50
N ILE A 19 -0.20 3.31 7.29
CA ILE A 19 -1.18 4.41 7.29
C ILE A 19 -2.16 4.22 6.13
N VAL A 20 -1.67 3.89 4.94
CA VAL A 20 -2.50 3.58 3.77
C VAL A 20 -3.45 2.43 4.06
N GLY A 21 -2.99 1.33 4.66
CA GLY A 21 -3.84 0.20 5.04
C GLY A 21 -4.97 0.59 6.00
N LYS A 22 -4.71 1.49 6.96
CA LYS A 22 -5.74 2.03 7.86
C LYS A 22 -6.75 2.91 7.11
N LEU A 23 -6.29 3.72 6.15
CA LEU A 23 -7.17 4.54 5.31
C LEU A 23 -8.06 3.67 4.41
N ILE A 24 -7.54 2.56 3.88
CA ILE A 24 -8.31 1.59 3.11
C ILE A 24 -9.43 0.99 3.98
N LEU A 25 -9.12 0.55 5.20
CA LEU A 25 -10.13 0.02 6.13
C LEU A 25 -11.19 1.05 6.50
N ALA A 26 -10.81 2.33 6.59
CA ALA A 26 -11.74 3.44 6.83
C ALA A 26 -12.55 3.85 5.58
N GLY A 27 -12.30 3.23 4.42
CA GLY A 27 -12.93 3.60 3.14
C GLY A 27 -12.48 4.96 2.59
N GLY A 28 -11.37 5.51 3.09
CA GLY A 28 -10.85 6.81 2.66
C GLY A 28 -10.06 6.75 1.35
N VAL A 29 -9.49 5.58 1.03
CA VAL A 29 -8.79 5.30 -0.23
C VAL A 29 -9.05 3.85 -0.66
N ASP A 30 -8.84 3.53 -1.94
CA ASP A 30 -8.90 2.16 -2.48
C ASP A 30 -7.58 1.78 -3.17
N PHE A 31 -7.45 0.51 -3.59
CA PHE A 31 -6.22 0.04 -4.22
C PHE A 31 -5.96 0.67 -5.60
N LYS A 32 -6.97 1.22 -6.28
CA LYS A 32 -6.78 1.95 -7.55
C LYS A 32 -6.05 3.25 -7.32
N LEU A 33 -6.48 4.04 -6.34
CA LEU A 33 -5.78 5.26 -5.96
C LEU A 33 -4.38 4.96 -5.41
N VAL A 34 -4.24 3.88 -4.62
CA VAL A 34 -2.92 3.45 -4.13
C VAL A 34 -1.97 3.16 -5.28
N ARG A 35 -2.43 2.47 -6.33
CA ARG A 35 -1.66 2.21 -7.55
C ARG A 35 -1.15 3.49 -8.20
N GLU A 36 -2.00 4.51 -8.34
CA GLU A 36 -1.61 5.80 -8.91
C GLU A 36 -0.58 6.55 -8.06
N ILE A 37 -0.62 6.37 -6.73
CA ILE A 37 0.32 6.99 -5.79
C ILE A 37 1.67 6.28 -5.86
N ILE A 38 1.69 4.95 -5.72
CA ILE A 38 2.95 4.19 -5.71
C ILE A 38 3.61 4.17 -7.08
N GLY A 39 2.84 4.24 -8.18
CA GLY A 39 3.40 4.35 -9.54
C GLY A 39 4.18 5.64 -9.82
N LYS A 40 4.18 6.60 -8.88
CA LYS A 40 5.03 7.81 -8.94
C LYS A 40 6.37 7.65 -8.21
N MET A 41 6.55 6.54 -7.49
CA MET A 41 7.82 6.22 -6.83
C MET A 41 8.79 5.69 -7.88
N GLU A 42 10.06 6.06 -7.74
CA GLU A 42 11.11 5.61 -8.66
C GLU A 42 11.69 4.25 -8.24
N ASP A 43 11.67 3.95 -6.95
CA ASP A 43 12.19 2.69 -6.40
C ASP A 43 11.08 1.64 -6.24
N ASP A 44 11.16 0.56 -7.03
CA ASP A 44 10.24 -0.58 -7.01
C ASP A 44 10.19 -1.27 -5.63
N ARG A 45 11.29 -1.23 -4.87
CA ARG A 45 11.33 -1.78 -3.51
C ARG A 45 10.46 -0.96 -2.57
N PHE A 46 10.41 0.36 -2.72
CA PHE A 46 9.54 1.20 -1.92
C PHE A 46 8.08 1.01 -2.28
N GLN A 47 7.76 0.87 -3.57
CA GLN A 47 6.41 0.51 -4.01
C GLN A 47 5.95 -0.79 -3.34
N LYS A 48 6.79 -1.84 -3.41
CA LYS A 48 6.52 -3.13 -2.78
C LYS A 48 6.35 -3.02 -1.26
N MET A 49 7.24 -2.31 -0.58
CA MET A 49 7.15 -2.12 0.87
C MET A 49 5.83 -1.45 1.30
N VAL A 50 5.36 -0.46 0.54
CA VAL A 50 4.10 0.24 0.81
C VAL A 50 2.92 -0.70 0.61
N VAL A 51 2.87 -1.42 -0.52
CA VAL A 51 1.78 -2.36 -0.83
C VAL A 51 1.72 -3.51 0.18
N ASP A 52 2.85 -4.14 0.48
CA ASP A 52 2.90 -5.26 1.41
C ASP A 52 2.48 -4.84 2.83
N ALA A 53 2.92 -3.65 3.28
CA ALA A 53 2.50 -3.11 4.57
C ALA A 53 1.00 -2.79 4.60
N ALA A 54 0.45 -2.19 3.52
CA ALA A 54 -0.97 -1.88 3.42
C ALA A 54 -1.82 -3.16 3.43
N VAL A 55 -1.48 -4.16 2.61
CA VAL A 55 -2.18 -5.46 2.56
C VAL A 55 -2.15 -6.13 3.93
N ARG A 56 -1.00 -6.17 4.61
CA ARG A 56 -0.89 -6.75 5.96
C ARG A 56 -1.81 -6.07 6.97
N ILE A 57 -1.92 -4.75 6.94
CA ILE A 57 -2.83 -4.02 7.84
C ILE A 57 -4.29 -4.33 7.52
N VAL A 58 -4.66 -4.36 6.24
CA VAL A 58 -6.03 -4.67 5.84
C VAL A 58 -6.38 -6.12 6.22
N GLU A 59 -5.47 -7.07 6.02
CA GLU A 59 -5.67 -8.50 6.32
C GLU A 59 -5.86 -8.80 7.83
N SER A 60 -5.52 -7.85 8.71
CA SER A 60 -5.63 -8.01 10.17
C SER A 60 -7.08 -8.08 10.71
N SER A 61 -8.09 -7.90 9.87
CA SER A 61 -9.52 -7.98 10.23
C SER A 61 -10.34 -8.79 9.23
N GLU A 62 -11.45 -9.40 9.67
CA GLU A 62 -12.35 -10.15 8.78
C GLU A 62 -12.99 -9.27 7.69
N GLN A 63 -13.33 -8.03 8.05
CA GLN A 63 -13.81 -7.04 7.09
C GLN A 63 -12.75 -6.75 6.02
N GLY A 64 -11.50 -6.56 6.43
CA GLY A 64 -10.42 -6.30 5.51
C GLY A 64 -10.06 -7.50 4.64
N LYS A 65 -10.09 -8.73 5.15
CA LYS A 65 -9.95 -9.94 4.31
C LYS A 65 -11.00 -10.00 3.20
N SER A 66 -12.26 -9.69 3.54
CA SER A 66 -13.35 -9.61 2.56
C SER A 66 -13.11 -8.52 1.51
N LEU A 67 -12.56 -7.38 1.93
CA LEU A 67 -12.16 -6.28 1.05
C LEU A 67 -11.00 -6.65 0.12
N LEU A 68 -9.98 -7.36 0.63
CA LEU A 68 -8.86 -7.83 -0.18
C LEU A 68 -9.33 -8.81 -1.25
N ALA A 69 -10.27 -9.70 -0.91
CA ALA A 69 -10.86 -10.63 -1.88
C ALA A 69 -11.63 -9.91 -2.98
N SER A 70 -12.39 -8.85 -2.65
CA SER A 70 -13.14 -8.08 -3.65
C SER A 70 -12.28 -7.17 -4.52
N GLN A 71 -11.08 -6.79 -4.07
CA GLN A 71 -10.12 -5.94 -4.79
C GLN A 71 -8.88 -6.69 -5.29
N ALA A 72 -8.94 -8.02 -5.42
CA ALA A 72 -7.77 -8.85 -5.76
C ALA A 72 -7.03 -8.40 -7.02
N ALA A 73 -7.77 -8.01 -8.08
CA ALA A 73 -7.18 -7.54 -9.33
C ALA A 73 -6.43 -6.19 -9.17
N ASP A 74 -6.95 -5.29 -8.36
CA ASP A 74 -6.31 -3.98 -8.11
C ASP A 74 -5.05 -4.15 -7.24
N ILE A 75 -5.06 -5.10 -6.29
CA ILE A 75 -3.89 -5.46 -5.48
C ILE A 75 -2.80 -6.09 -6.34
N GLU A 76 -3.16 -7.01 -7.24
CA GLU A 76 -2.23 -7.61 -8.19
C GLU A 76 -1.64 -6.54 -9.12
N ALA A 77 -2.46 -5.59 -9.59
CA ALA A 77 -1.98 -4.46 -10.38
C ALA A 77 -1.01 -3.55 -9.61
N CYS A 78 -1.15 -3.40 -8.29
CA CYS A 78 -0.19 -2.70 -7.45
C CYS A 78 1.13 -3.47 -7.29
N ARG A 79 1.08 -4.80 -7.20
CA ARG A 79 2.26 -5.67 -7.03
C ARG A 79 3.08 -5.85 -8.30
N ASN A 80 2.50 -5.52 -9.46
CA ASN A 80 3.12 -5.65 -10.79
C ASN A 80 3.61 -4.31 -11.36
N LEU A 81 3.64 -3.24 -10.55
CA LEU A 81 4.38 -2.02 -10.86
C LEU A 81 5.88 -2.25 -10.66
#